data_AF-A0A7G8KWF2-F1
#
_entry.id   AF-A0A7G8KWF2-F1
#
_cell.length_a   1.000
_cell.length_b   1.000
_cell.length_c   1.000
_cell.angle_alpha   90.00
_cell.angle_beta   90.00
_cell.angle_gamma   90.00
#
_symmetry.space_group_name_H-M   'P 1'
#
loop_
_entity.id
_entity.type
_entity.pdbx_description
1 polymer ?
#
loop_
_entity_poly.entity_id
_entity_poly.type
_entity_poly.pdbx_seq_one_letter_code
_entity_poly.pdbx_strand_id
1 'polypeptide(L)'
;ERERGITIDIALWKFETPKYYVTVIDAPGHRDFIKNMITGTSQADCAILIIAAGTGEFEAGISKDGQTREHALLAYTLGVKQLIVAINKMDTANWAEARYLEIIKETSNFIKKVGFNPKTVAFVPISGFNGDNMLQASTNCPWYKGWEKETKAGKST
;
A
#
# COMPACT_ATOMS: atom_id res chain seq x y z
N GLU A 1 -9.26 20.87 -3.15
CA GLU A 1 -9.08 19.40 -3.28
C GLU A 1 -9.89 18.81 -4.44
N ARG A 2 -11.24 18.87 -4.44
CA ARG A 2 -12.08 18.27 -5.51
C ARG A 2 -11.88 18.83 -6.92
N GLU A 3 -11.53 20.09 -7.10
CA GLU A 3 -11.30 20.68 -8.44
C GLU A 3 -9.94 20.33 -9.07
N ARG A 4 -8.93 19.95 -8.26
CA ARG A 4 -7.59 19.60 -8.75
C ARG A 4 -7.27 18.11 -8.68
N GLY A 5 -8.16 17.30 -8.09
CA GLY A 5 -7.96 15.85 -7.95
C GLY A 5 -6.77 15.44 -7.06
N ILE A 6 -6.25 16.37 -6.25
CA ILE A 6 -5.11 16.16 -5.35
C ILE A 6 -5.51 16.53 -3.92
N THR A 7 -5.19 15.66 -2.96
CA THR A 7 -5.27 15.93 -1.51
C THR A 7 -4.27 17.04 -1.18
N ILE A 8 -4.66 18.04 -0.37
CA ILE A 8 -3.84 19.19 -0.02
C ILE A 8 -3.58 19.21 1.49
N ASP A 9 -4.62 18.96 2.29
CA ASP A 9 -4.54 18.89 3.76
C ASP A 9 -4.56 17.44 4.26
N ILE A 10 -3.98 17.21 5.45
CA ILE A 10 -4.03 15.90 6.10
C ILE A 10 -5.46 15.65 6.57
N ALA A 11 -6.14 14.69 5.94
CA ALA A 11 -7.43 14.23 6.42
C ALA A 11 -7.23 13.12 7.47
N LEU A 12 -7.85 13.31 8.64
CA LEU A 12 -7.84 12.34 9.73
C LEU A 12 -9.16 11.58 9.75
N TRP A 13 -9.12 10.30 9.45
CA TRP A 13 -10.27 9.40 9.55
C TRP A 13 -10.03 8.40 10.66
N LYS A 14 -11.08 8.02 11.40
CA LYS A 14 -10.96 7.05 12.50
C LYS A 14 -11.90 5.88 12.25
N PHE A 15 -11.39 4.67 12.47
CA PHE A 15 -12.20 3.47 12.46
C PHE A 15 -11.64 2.46 13.47
N GLU A 16 -12.46 1.47 13.82
CA GLU A 16 -12.11 0.45 14.80
C GLU A 16 -11.97 -0.90 14.12
N THR A 17 -10.95 -1.64 14.52
CA THR A 17 -10.78 -3.06 14.22
C THR A 17 -11.02 -3.85 15.51
N PRO A 18 -11.19 -5.19 15.45
CA PRO A 18 -11.41 -5.98 16.66
C PRO A 18 -10.31 -5.85 17.74
N LYS A 19 -9.12 -5.34 17.40
CA LYS A 19 -7.98 -5.22 18.32
C LYS A 19 -7.41 -3.80 18.45
N TYR A 20 -7.67 -2.92 17.49
CA TYR A 20 -7.01 -1.61 17.41
C TYR A 20 -7.98 -0.51 16.98
N TYR A 21 -7.79 0.67 17.58
CA TYR A 21 -8.35 1.93 17.09
C TYR A 21 -7.39 2.49 16.04
N VAL A 22 -7.84 2.61 14.81
CA VAL A 22 -7.00 3.04 13.68
C VAL A 22 -7.36 4.47 13.30
N THR A 23 -6.35 5.34 13.25
CA THR A 23 -6.47 6.66 12.65
C THR A 23 -5.75 6.65 11.30
N VAL A 24 -6.48 6.87 10.22
CA VAL A 24 -5.94 7.04 8.88
C VAL A 24 -5.53 8.48 8.69
N ILE A 25 -4.30 8.64 8.23
CA ILE A 25 -3.71 9.91 7.85
C ILE A 25 -3.59 9.85 6.33
N ASP A 26 -4.48 10.53 5.60
CA ASP A 26 -4.32 10.64 4.15
C ASP A 26 -3.25 11.70 3.85
N ALA A 27 -2.14 11.24 3.26
CA ALA A 27 -0.98 12.09 2.99
C ALA A 27 -0.90 12.40 1.49
N PRO A 28 -0.73 13.67 1.11
CA PRO A 28 -0.70 14.08 -0.28
C PRO A 28 0.56 13.56 -0.99
N GLY A 29 0.38 12.97 -2.18
CA GLY A 29 1.48 12.37 -2.95
C GLY A 29 2.25 13.32 -3.88
N HIS A 30 1.82 14.58 -3.99
CA HIS A 30 2.51 15.55 -4.85
C HIS A 30 3.75 16.11 -4.16
N ARG A 31 4.85 16.29 -4.91
CA ARG A 31 6.16 16.75 -4.40
C ARG A 31 6.07 18.06 -3.60
N ASP A 32 5.17 18.94 -4.00
CA ASP A 32 4.95 20.23 -3.33
C ASP A 32 4.38 20.10 -1.90
N PHE A 33 3.83 18.93 -1.53
CA PHE A 33 3.22 18.68 -0.22
C PHE A 33 3.98 17.66 0.63
N ILE A 34 5.25 17.39 0.31
CA ILE A 34 6.12 16.50 1.11
C ILE A 34 6.19 16.93 2.58
N LYS A 35 6.10 18.22 2.89
CA LYS A 35 6.06 18.73 4.27
C LYS A 35 4.87 18.15 5.05
N ASN A 36 3.69 18.09 4.43
CA ASN A 36 2.48 17.55 5.04
C ASN A 36 2.59 16.02 5.20
N MET A 37 3.20 15.36 4.22
CA MET A 37 3.52 13.93 4.31
C MET A 37 4.48 13.62 5.47
N ILE A 38 5.52 14.44 5.68
CA ILE A 38 6.49 14.25 6.77
C ILE A 38 5.80 14.35 8.13
N THR A 39 4.98 15.38 8.35
CA THR A 39 4.26 15.57 9.61
C THR A 39 3.31 14.40 9.90
N GLY A 40 2.56 13.94 8.89
CA GLY A 40 1.63 12.81 9.07
C GLY A 40 2.34 11.47 9.26
N THR A 41 3.36 11.19 8.46
CA THR A 41 4.07 9.90 8.48
C THR A 41 4.94 9.74 9.74
N SER A 42 5.42 10.85 10.33
CA SER A 42 6.19 10.81 11.58
C SER A 42 5.40 10.27 12.79
N GLN A 43 4.07 10.26 12.71
CA GLN A 43 3.18 9.75 13.75
C GLN A 43 2.63 8.35 13.42
N ALA A 44 2.99 7.78 12.26
CA ALA A 44 2.40 6.53 11.79
C ALA A 44 3.14 5.31 12.36
N ASP A 45 2.39 4.37 12.94
CA ASP A 45 2.93 3.07 13.36
C ASP A 45 3.12 2.10 12.19
N CYS A 46 2.33 2.28 11.12
CA CYS A 46 2.32 1.45 9.92
C CYS A 46 1.98 2.28 8.68
N ALA A 47 2.63 1.98 7.55
CA ALA A 47 2.34 2.56 6.25
C ALA A 47 1.55 1.56 5.39
N ILE A 48 0.58 2.06 4.63
CA ILE A 48 -0.11 1.30 3.59
C ILE A 48 0.36 1.84 2.24
N LEU A 49 1.06 1.01 1.47
CA LEU A 49 1.52 1.34 0.13
C LEU A 49 0.52 0.80 -0.89
N ILE A 50 -0.16 1.71 -1.58
CA ILE A 50 -1.12 1.36 -2.63
C ILE A 50 -0.38 1.31 -3.97
N ILE A 51 -0.52 0.19 -4.68
CA ILE A 51 0.11 -0.06 -5.98
C ILE A 51 -0.97 -0.39 -6.99
N ALA A 52 -1.01 0.31 -8.12
CA ALA A 52 -1.95 -0.02 -9.19
C ALA A 52 -1.51 -1.28 -9.95
N ALA A 53 -2.45 -2.19 -10.21
CA ALA A 53 -2.21 -3.41 -10.96
C ALA A 53 -2.23 -3.23 -12.49
N GLY A 54 -2.81 -2.11 -12.96
CA GLY A 54 -2.95 -1.81 -14.37
C GLY A 54 -1.61 -1.79 -15.10
N THR A 55 -1.60 -2.32 -16.32
CA THR A 55 -0.42 -2.29 -17.20
C THR A 55 -0.07 -0.84 -17.54
N GLY A 56 1.19 -0.46 -17.37
CA GLY A 56 1.70 0.91 -17.53
C GLY A 56 1.63 1.74 -16.25
N GLU A 57 0.56 1.61 -15.46
CA GLU A 57 0.42 2.32 -14.17
C GLU A 57 1.40 1.78 -13.12
N PHE A 58 1.52 0.46 -13.04
CA PHE A 58 2.47 -0.19 -12.14
C PHE A 58 3.91 0.24 -12.44
N GLU A 59 4.32 0.11 -13.70
CA GLU A 59 5.66 0.38 -14.18
C GLU A 59 6.03 1.87 -14.00
N ALA A 60 5.07 2.77 -14.23
CA ALA A 60 5.24 4.20 -13.96
C ALA A 60 5.43 4.48 -12.46
N GLY A 61 4.67 3.81 -11.59
CA GLY A 61 4.74 3.98 -10.14
C GLY A 61 6.06 3.52 -9.51
N ILE A 62 6.63 2.42 -10.00
CA ILE A 62 7.92 1.88 -9.51
C ILE A 62 9.15 2.44 -10.23
N SER A 63 8.94 3.30 -11.23
CA SER A 63 10.02 3.94 -11.97
C SER A 63 10.91 4.81 -11.06
N LYS A 64 12.06 5.26 -11.58
CA LYS A 64 13.00 6.07 -10.78
C LYS A 64 12.37 7.35 -10.23
N ASP A 65 11.47 7.95 -11.00
CA ASP A 65 10.73 9.18 -10.68
C ASP A 65 9.30 8.89 -10.17
N GLY A 66 8.98 7.62 -9.94
CA GLY A 66 7.66 7.18 -9.51
C GLY A 66 7.38 7.51 -8.03
N GLN A 67 6.15 7.92 -7.75
CA GLN A 67 5.71 8.31 -6.40
C GLN A 67 5.75 7.17 -5.40
N THR A 68 5.43 5.94 -5.82
CA THR A 68 5.47 4.74 -4.97
C THR A 68 6.86 4.56 -4.35
N ARG A 69 7.90 4.92 -5.11
CA ARG A 69 9.28 4.83 -4.64
C ARG A 69 9.63 5.87 -3.60
N GLU A 70 9.25 7.12 -3.86
CA GLU A 70 9.47 8.24 -2.97
C GLU A 70 8.72 8.04 -1.64
N HIS A 71 7.46 7.58 -1.69
CA HIS A 71 6.64 7.34 -0.51
C HIS A 71 7.19 6.22 0.39
N ALA A 72 7.61 5.10 -0.20
CA ALA A 72 8.18 4.00 0.57
C ALA A 72 9.49 4.42 1.26
N LEU A 73 10.33 5.19 0.56
CA LEU A 73 11.57 5.71 1.14
C LEU A 73 11.28 6.68 2.28
N LEU A 74 10.38 7.62 2.10
CA LEU A 74 9.98 8.58 3.13
C LEU A 74 9.42 7.87 4.38
N ALA A 75 8.54 6.88 4.19
CA ALA A 75 8.01 6.09 5.30
C ALA A 75 9.12 5.41 6.11
N TYR A 76 10.09 4.77 5.43
CA TYR A 76 11.21 4.11 6.09
C TYR A 76 12.12 5.10 6.83
N THR A 77 12.47 6.23 6.19
CA THR A 77 13.33 7.26 6.78
C THR A 77 12.70 7.92 8.00
N LEU A 78 11.37 8.05 8.02
CA LEU A 78 10.63 8.62 9.16
C LEU A 78 10.38 7.61 10.29
N GLY A 79 10.89 6.39 10.17
CA GLY A 79 10.87 5.39 11.24
C GLY A 79 9.71 4.41 11.18
N VAL A 80 8.88 4.44 10.14
CA VAL A 80 7.79 3.48 9.95
C VAL A 80 8.38 2.14 9.52
N LYS A 81 8.34 1.15 10.40
CA LYS A 81 8.92 -0.19 10.17
C LYS A 81 7.90 -1.23 9.69
N GLN A 82 6.61 -0.95 9.86
CA GLN A 82 5.54 -1.83 9.41
C GLN A 82 4.96 -1.33 8.10
N LEU A 83 4.92 -2.19 7.10
CA LEU A 83 4.40 -1.89 5.78
C LEU A 83 3.36 -2.93 5.37
N ILE A 84 2.25 -2.46 4.81
CA ILE A 84 1.24 -3.27 4.13
C ILE A 84 1.20 -2.81 2.68
N VAL A 85 1.21 -3.75 1.73
CA VAL A 85 1.10 -3.43 0.31
C VAL A 85 -0.28 -3.85 -0.18
N ALA A 86 -1.05 -2.88 -0.66
CA ALA A 86 -2.35 -3.09 -1.27
C ALA A 86 -2.23 -2.94 -2.79
N ILE A 87 -2.45 -4.03 -3.52
CA ILE A 87 -2.43 -4.06 -4.98
C ILE A 87 -3.83 -3.73 -5.47
N ASN A 88 -4.05 -2.48 -5.85
CA ASN A 88 -5.35 -1.91 -6.24
C ASN A 88 -5.61 -2.03 -7.74
N LYS A 89 -6.86 -1.81 -8.16
CA LYS A 89 -7.34 -1.93 -9.54
C LYS A 89 -7.17 -3.33 -10.13
N MET A 90 -7.25 -4.39 -9.30
CA MET A 90 -7.13 -5.77 -9.78
C MET A 90 -8.24 -6.16 -10.76
N ASP A 91 -9.38 -5.48 -10.73
CA ASP A 91 -10.46 -5.56 -11.71
C ASP A 91 -9.99 -5.22 -13.13
N THR A 92 -9.13 -4.20 -13.29
CA THR A 92 -8.55 -3.82 -14.59
C THR A 92 -7.57 -4.85 -15.15
N ALA A 93 -7.01 -5.68 -14.26
CA ALA A 93 -6.14 -6.80 -14.61
C ALA A 93 -6.90 -8.14 -14.68
N ASN A 94 -8.24 -8.10 -14.74
CA ASN A 94 -9.12 -9.28 -14.74
C ASN A 94 -8.81 -10.28 -13.62
N TRP A 95 -8.37 -9.78 -12.46
CA TRP A 95 -7.96 -10.62 -11.33
C TRP A 95 -6.93 -11.71 -11.70
N ALA A 96 -6.03 -11.42 -12.64
CA ALA A 96 -5.02 -12.36 -13.09
C ALA A 96 -3.96 -12.65 -12.01
N GLU A 97 -3.86 -13.91 -11.58
CA GLU A 97 -2.85 -14.38 -10.60
C GLU A 97 -1.42 -14.08 -11.07
N ALA A 98 -1.15 -14.29 -12.37
CA ALA A 98 0.17 -14.04 -12.95
C ALA A 98 0.62 -12.57 -12.77
N ARG A 99 -0.30 -11.61 -12.98
CA ARG A 99 -0.02 -10.18 -12.79
C ARG A 99 0.20 -9.85 -11.31
N TYR A 100 -0.60 -10.43 -10.43
CA TYR A 100 -0.39 -10.28 -8.98
C TYR A 100 0.97 -10.78 -8.53
N LEU A 101 1.40 -11.98 -8.97
CA LEU A 101 2.69 -12.56 -8.62
C LEU A 101 3.87 -11.76 -9.19
N GLU A 102 3.73 -11.23 -10.40
CA GLU A 102 4.70 -10.31 -11.01
C GLU A 102 4.89 -9.06 -10.13
N ILE A 103 3.78 -8.39 -9.78
CA ILE A 103 3.79 -7.20 -8.94
C ILE A 103 4.40 -7.49 -7.57
N ILE A 104 4.07 -8.62 -6.94
CA ILE A 104 4.68 -9.02 -5.67
C ILE A 104 6.19 -9.15 -5.81
N LYS A 105 6.67 -9.82 -6.85
CA LYS A 105 8.10 -10.08 -7.04
C LYS A 105 8.86 -8.77 -7.20
N GLU A 106 8.36 -7.88 -8.04
CA GLU A 106 8.99 -6.59 -8.29
C GLU A 106 8.90 -5.66 -7.08
N THR A 107 7.73 -5.57 -6.44
CA THR A 107 7.53 -4.77 -5.23
C THR A 107 8.38 -5.27 -4.08
N SER A 108 8.52 -6.60 -3.92
CA SER A 108 9.38 -7.20 -2.89
C SER A 108 10.85 -6.83 -3.09
N ASN A 109 11.33 -6.86 -4.34
CA ASN A 109 12.69 -6.41 -4.66
C ASN A 109 12.85 -4.90 -4.39
N PHE A 110 11.82 -4.13 -4.70
CA PHE A 110 11.79 -2.69 -4.50
C PHE A 110 11.86 -2.31 -3.01
N ILE A 111 10.94 -2.81 -2.19
CA ILE A 111 10.89 -2.50 -0.74
C ILE A 111 12.12 -3.03 0.00
N LYS A 112 12.73 -4.13 -0.48
CA LYS A 112 14.01 -4.64 0.04
C LYS A 112 15.16 -3.67 -0.20
N LYS A 113 15.19 -2.98 -1.35
CA LYS A 113 16.18 -1.93 -1.64
C LYS A 113 15.97 -0.67 -0.79
N VAL A 114 14.71 -0.37 -0.45
CA VAL A 114 14.37 0.73 0.47
C VAL A 114 14.83 0.44 1.90
N GLY A 115 14.72 -0.83 2.34
CA GLY A 115 15.17 -1.27 3.67
C GLY A 115 14.14 -2.12 4.42
N PHE A 116 12.94 -2.30 3.88
CA PHE A 116 11.93 -3.18 4.48
C PHE A 116 12.27 -4.65 4.24
N ASN A 117 11.86 -5.51 5.17
CA ASN A 117 11.93 -6.96 4.97
C ASN A 117 10.64 -7.44 4.26
N PRO A 118 10.70 -7.94 3.01
CA PRO A 118 9.50 -8.37 2.29
C PRO A 118 8.71 -9.46 3.01
N LYS A 119 9.37 -10.28 3.84
CA LYS A 119 8.70 -11.34 4.61
C LYS A 119 7.78 -10.80 5.69
N THR A 120 8.01 -9.59 6.18
CA THR A 120 7.18 -8.97 7.22
C THR A 120 6.06 -8.12 6.63
N VAL A 121 5.94 -8.06 5.30
CA VAL A 121 4.98 -7.23 4.58
C VAL A 121 3.85 -8.10 4.05
N ALA A 122 2.62 -7.71 4.35
CA ALA A 122 1.43 -8.34 3.80
C ALA A 122 1.13 -7.77 2.40
N PHE A 123 0.85 -8.64 1.45
CA PHE A 123 0.41 -8.26 0.10
C PHE A 123 -1.08 -8.63 -0.06
N VAL A 124 -1.90 -7.63 -0.34
CA VAL A 124 -3.36 -7.79 -0.44
C VAL A 124 -3.84 -7.30 -1.80
N PRO A 125 -4.39 -8.16 -2.68
CA PRO A 125 -5.02 -7.73 -3.92
C PRO A 125 -6.39 -7.14 -3.58
N ILE A 126 -6.67 -5.91 -4.01
CA ILE A 126 -7.92 -5.20 -3.73
C ILE A 126 -8.47 -4.55 -5.00
N SER A 127 -9.76 -4.24 -4.98
CA SER A 127 -10.35 -3.25 -5.89
C SER A 127 -11.07 -2.21 -5.05
N GLY A 128 -10.51 -1.00 -4.99
CA GLY A 128 -11.13 0.11 -4.26
C GLY A 128 -12.44 0.58 -4.89
N PHE A 129 -12.66 0.33 -6.19
CA PHE A 129 -13.89 0.72 -6.88
C PHE A 129 -15.04 -0.26 -6.59
N ASN A 130 -14.76 -1.56 -6.62
CA ASN A 130 -15.77 -2.61 -6.39
C ASN A 130 -15.89 -3.02 -4.91
N GLY A 131 -14.94 -2.62 -4.07
CA GLY A 131 -14.88 -3.00 -2.64
C GLY A 131 -14.30 -4.40 -2.37
N ASP A 132 -13.75 -5.06 -3.39
CA ASP A 132 -13.18 -6.40 -3.28
C ASP A 132 -11.97 -6.43 -2.32
N ASN A 133 -11.96 -7.41 -1.40
CA ASN A 133 -10.91 -7.63 -0.39
C ASN A 133 -10.64 -6.45 0.56
N MET A 134 -11.59 -5.51 0.68
CA MET A 134 -11.51 -4.37 1.61
C MET A 134 -12.03 -4.74 3.01
N LEU A 135 -13.20 -5.39 3.07
CA LEU A 135 -13.84 -5.86 4.31
C LEU A 135 -14.18 -7.35 4.23
N GLN A 136 -14.55 -7.82 3.04
CA GLN A 136 -14.92 -9.21 2.78
C GLN A 136 -14.04 -9.76 1.66
N ALA A 137 -13.75 -11.06 1.74
CA ALA A 137 -13.00 -11.75 0.70
C ALA A 137 -13.78 -11.72 -0.61
N SER A 138 -13.08 -11.39 -1.70
CA SER A 138 -13.65 -11.37 -3.04
C SER A 138 -13.83 -12.78 -3.59
N THR A 139 -14.95 -13.00 -4.28
CA THR A 139 -15.17 -14.21 -5.08
C THR A 139 -14.43 -14.20 -6.41
N ASN A 140 -13.91 -13.04 -6.82
CA ASN A 140 -13.27 -12.84 -8.13
C ASN A 140 -11.82 -13.36 -8.19
N CYS A 141 -11.21 -13.65 -7.05
CA CYS A 141 -9.85 -14.19 -6.95
C CYS A 141 -9.80 -15.51 -6.14
N PRO A 142 -10.33 -16.62 -6.68
CA PRO A 142 -10.32 -17.92 -5.97
C PRO A 142 -8.91 -18.46 -5.72
N TRP A 143 -7.91 -17.98 -6.48
CA TRP A 143 -6.50 -18.32 -6.29
C TRP A 143 -5.88 -17.62 -5.07
N TYR A 144 -6.45 -16.51 -4.60
CA TYR A 144 -5.92 -15.78 -3.45
C TYR A 144 -6.34 -16.46 -2.14
N LYS A 145 -5.37 -17.07 -1.46
CA LYS A 145 -5.58 -17.80 -0.19
C LYS A 145 -5.34 -16.95 1.06
N GLY A 146 -5.18 -15.64 0.90
CA GLY A 146 -4.80 -14.72 1.96
C GLY A 146 -3.33 -14.29 1.88
N TRP A 147 -2.96 -13.40 2.79
CA TRP A 147 -1.60 -12.92 2.95
C TRP A 147 -0.91 -13.64 4.10
N GLU A 148 0.41 -13.75 4.04
CA GLU A 148 1.22 -14.21 5.17
C GLU A 148 2.27 -13.14 5.46
N LYS A 149 2.55 -12.91 6.75
CA LYS A 149 3.68 -12.10 7.19
C LYS A 149 4.42 -12.76 8.35
N GLU A 150 5.74 -12.66 8.37
CA GLU A 150 6.56 -13.05 9.50
C GLU A 150 6.61 -11.91 10.53
N THR A 151 6.39 -12.24 11.79
CA THR A 151 6.55 -11.33 12.94
C THR A 151 7.57 -11.92 13.91
N LYS A 152 8.01 -11.14 14.90
CA LYS A 152 8.88 -11.65 15.98
C LYS A 152 8.23 -12.82 16.76
N ALA A 153 6.92 -12.97 16.68
CA ALA A 153 6.15 -14.06 17.31
C ALA A 153 5.91 -15.27 16.37
N GLY A 154 6.44 -15.25 15.14
CA GLY A 154 6.24 -16.30 14.12
C GLY A 154 5.43 -15.83 12.92
N LYS A 155 5.00 -16.78 12.08
CA LYS A 155 4.13 -16.52 10.91
C LYS A 155 2.74 -16.09 11.38
N SER A 156 2.25 -14.98 10.84
CA SER A 156 0.92 -14.44 11.04
C SER A 156 0.20 -14.40 9.69
N THR A 157 -1.03 -14.88 9.67
CA THR A 157 -1.97 -14.84 8.54
C THR A 157 -3.18 -13.99 8.88
#